data_AF-A0A6S6SSN5-F1
#
_entry.id   AF-A0A6S6SSN5-F1
#
_cell.length_a   1.000
_cell.length_b   1.000
_cell.length_c   1.000
_cell.angle_alpha   90.00
_cell.angle_beta   90.00
_cell.angle_gamma   90.00
#
_symmetry.space_group_name_H-M   'P 1'
#
loop_
_entity.id
_entity.type
_entity.pdbx_description
1 polymer ?
#
loop_
_entity_poly.entity_id
_entity_poly.type
_entity_poly.pdbx_seq_one_letter_code
_entity_poly.pdbx_strand_id
1 'polypeptide(L)'
;MKNIIKTLASLGLLGTLFISQNLLAAPQAFQANYAVMKSGISLGDMNANLVYSNNQYTYLKQTKANGIAAFLSGDTLTERSSGMQQGALLKARQYLHHHKNKRKDRRDQFSFVTPTQVKGQYKNAGYSLTVPNGTLDPALLELRIMDDLKANRPLNYRVTEKGKLKDYRFQR
;
A
#
# COMPACT_ATOMS: atom_id res chain seq x y z
N MET A 1 16.70 49.39 -63.32
CA MET A 1 16.10 48.03 -63.23
C MET A 1 16.32 47.55 -61.80
N LYS A 2 15.41 47.85 -60.86
CA LYS A 2 14.34 46.95 -60.34
C LYS A 2 14.82 45.54 -59.97
N ASN A 3 15.00 45.28 -58.66
CA ASN A 3 14.31 44.24 -57.86
C ASN A 3 15.13 43.89 -56.59
N ILE A 4 14.68 44.32 -55.40
CA ILE A 4 13.74 43.67 -54.45
C ILE A 4 14.45 42.70 -53.47
N ILE A 5 14.39 43.13 -52.21
CA ILE A 5 14.70 42.47 -50.94
C ILE A 5 13.90 41.17 -50.76
N LYS A 6 14.52 40.12 -50.20
CA LYS A 6 13.80 39.13 -49.38
C LYS A 6 14.63 38.72 -48.17
N THR A 7 14.35 39.41 -47.06
CA THR A 7 14.66 39.01 -45.69
C THR A 7 13.82 37.78 -45.35
N LEU A 8 14.44 36.64 -45.03
CA LEU A 8 13.75 35.55 -44.33
C LEU A 8 14.04 35.69 -42.84
N ALA A 9 13.07 36.27 -42.12
CA ALA A 9 13.01 36.17 -40.67
C ALA A 9 12.49 34.76 -40.31
N SER A 10 13.39 33.89 -39.85
CA SER A 10 13.02 32.62 -39.24
C SER A 10 12.47 32.90 -37.83
N LEU A 11 11.14 33.00 -37.73
CA LEU A 11 10.42 33.07 -36.47
C LEU A 11 10.53 31.70 -35.77
N GLY A 12 11.40 31.60 -34.77
CA GLY A 12 11.50 30.43 -33.91
C GLY A 12 10.24 30.32 -33.04
N LEU A 13 9.35 29.40 -33.41
CA LEU A 13 8.19 29.04 -32.60
C LEU A 13 8.68 28.22 -31.40
N LEU A 14 8.94 28.89 -30.27
CA LEU A 14 9.19 28.23 -28.99
C LEU A 14 7.90 27.52 -28.54
N GLY A 15 7.76 26.25 -28.91
CA GLY A 15 6.73 25.37 -28.39
C GLY A 15 7.03 25.07 -26.91
N THR A 16 6.25 25.64 -26.00
CA THR A 16 6.24 25.22 -24.60
C THR A 16 5.65 23.81 -24.52
N LEU A 17 6.53 22.81 -24.40
CA LEU A 17 6.10 21.48 -23.95
C LEU A 17 5.59 21.61 -22.50
N PHE A 18 4.27 21.67 -22.35
CA PHE A 18 3.64 21.30 -21.08
C PHE A 18 3.86 19.80 -20.90
N ILE A 19 4.95 19.43 -20.23
CA ILE A 19 5.09 18.09 -19.68
C ILE A 19 4.00 17.99 -18.60
N SER A 20 2.86 17.41 -18.96
CA SER A 20 1.84 17.01 -18.00
C SER A 20 2.49 16.05 -17.01
N GLN A 21 2.93 16.59 -15.88
CA GLN A 21 3.28 15.77 -14.75
C GLN A 21 1.98 15.10 -14.33
N ASN A 22 1.84 13.82 -14.65
CA ASN A 22 0.86 12.98 -13.98
C ASN A 22 1.25 12.98 -12.50
N LEU A 23 0.75 13.97 -11.76
CA LEU A 23 0.75 14.00 -10.31
C LEU A 23 -0.09 12.80 -9.88
N LEU A 24 0.57 11.66 -9.75
CA LEU A 24 -0.04 10.44 -9.25
C LEU A 24 -0.54 10.75 -7.85
N ALA A 25 -1.84 10.75 -7.67
CA ALA A 25 -2.45 10.82 -6.35
C ALA A 25 -2.28 9.46 -5.64
N ALA A 26 -2.28 9.48 -4.32
CA ALA A 26 -2.47 8.26 -3.53
C ALA A 26 -3.76 7.54 -3.98
N PRO A 27 -3.93 6.24 -3.69
CA PRO A 27 -5.11 5.50 -4.12
C PRO A 27 -6.37 6.20 -3.62
N GLN A 28 -7.42 6.25 -4.45
CA GLN A 28 -8.70 6.80 -4.00
C GLN A 28 -9.30 5.90 -2.94
N ALA A 29 -10.13 6.48 -2.06
CA ALA A 29 -10.93 5.70 -1.12
C ALA A 29 -11.75 4.64 -1.87
N PHE A 30 -11.82 3.43 -1.34
CA PHE A 30 -12.56 2.34 -1.96
C PHE A 30 -13.06 1.35 -0.94
N GLN A 31 -14.08 0.59 -1.34
CA GLN A 31 -14.50 -0.62 -0.67
C GLN A 31 -14.56 -1.75 -1.71
N ALA A 32 -13.96 -2.89 -1.38
CA ALA A 32 -13.92 -4.07 -2.24
C ALA A 32 -14.23 -5.33 -1.43
N ASN A 33 -14.92 -6.27 -2.07
CA ASN A 33 -15.21 -7.59 -1.51
C ASN A 33 -14.59 -8.65 -2.40
N TYR A 34 -13.88 -9.60 -1.81
CA TYR A 34 -13.20 -10.68 -2.50
C TYR A 34 -13.62 -12.03 -1.92
N ALA A 35 -13.87 -13.00 -2.81
CA ALA A 35 -13.99 -14.39 -2.40
C ALA A 35 -12.60 -14.98 -2.16
N VAL A 36 -12.42 -15.66 -1.02
CA VAL A 36 -11.20 -16.39 -0.70
C VAL A 36 -11.35 -17.83 -1.16
N MET A 37 -10.63 -18.19 -2.22
CA MET A 37 -10.76 -19.49 -2.87
C MET A 37 -9.50 -20.33 -2.69
N LYS A 38 -9.66 -21.65 -2.55
CA LYS A 38 -8.56 -22.62 -2.65
C LYS A 38 -9.01 -23.80 -3.51
N SER A 39 -8.31 -24.04 -4.62
CA SER A 39 -8.63 -25.13 -5.56
C SER A 39 -10.10 -25.14 -6.00
N GLY A 40 -10.65 -23.95 -6.30
CA GLY A 40 -12.06 -23.79 -6.70
C GLY A 40 -13.08 -23.81 -5.56
N ILE A 41 -12.66 -24.08 -4.32
CA ILE A 41 -13.55 -24.13 -3.16
C ILE A 41 -13.52 -22.77 -2.44
N SER A 42 -14.70 -22.20 -2.17
CA SER A 42 -14.84 -21.02 -1.32
C SER A 42 -14.52 -21.36 0.12
N LEU A 43 -13.56 -20.64 0.69
CA LEU A 43 -13.11 -20.79 2.07
C LEU A 43 -13.59 -19.63 2.96
N GLY A 44 -13.96 -18.50 2.36
CA GLY A 44 -14.29 -17.29 3.10
C GLY A 44 -14.45 -16.07 2.20
N ASP A 45 -14.64 -14.94 2.85
CA ASP A 45 -14.79 -13.63 2.22
C ASP A 45 -13.79 -12.65 2.85
N MET A 46 -13.26 -11.73 2.05
CA MET A 46 -12.46 -10.59 2.50
C MET A 46 -13.15 -9.29 2.12
N ASN A 47 -13.40 -8.42 3.08
CA ASN A 47 -13.70 -7.00 2.84
C ASN A 47 -12.41 -6.17 2.98
N ALA A 48 -12.10 -5.37 1.97
CA ALA A 48 -11.03 -4.38 1.99
C ALA A 48 -11.64 -2.99 1.90
N ASN A 49 -11.23 -2.09 2.79
CA ASN A 49 -11.76 -0.74 2.87
C ASN A 49 -10.63 0.26 3.11
N LEU A 50 -10.45 1.20 2.19
CA LEU A 50 -9.55 2.34 2.31
C LEU A 50 -10.39 3.60 2.50
N VAL A 51 -10.23 4.25 3.65
CA VAL A 51 -10.92 5.50 3.98
C VAL A 51 -9.93 6.59 4.33
N TYR A 52 -10.33 7.83 4.03
CA TYR A 52 -9.60 9.04 4.41
C TYR A 52 -10.44 9.89 5.35
N SER A 53 -9.79 10.50 6.33
CA SER A 53 -10.36 11.53 7.19
C SER A 53 -9.32 12.63 7.36
N ASN A 54 -9.57 13.80 6.77
CA ASN A 54 -8.56 14.83 6.57
C ASN A 54 -7.32 14.25 5.86
N ASN A 55 -6.12 14.45 6.41
CA ASN A 55 -4.87 13.86 5.92
C ASN A 55 -4.56 12.50 6.55
N GLN A 56 -5.51 11.84 7.20
CA GLN A 56 -5.32 10.51 7.77
C GLN A 56 -5.93 9.46 6.85
N TYR A 57 -5.28 8.32 6.73
CA TYR A 57 -5.85 7.15 6.06
C TYR A 57 -6.00 5.99 7.05
N THR A 58 -7.00 5.15 6.81
CA THR A 58 -7.09 3.82 7.37
C THR A 58 -7.40 2.84 6.25
N TYR A 59 -6.54 1.84 6.12
CA TYR A 59 -6.76 0.69 5.25
C TYR A 59 -7.02 -0.52 6.12
N LEU A 60 -8.21 -1.11 6.01
CA LEU A 60 -8.68 -2.23 6.81
C LEU A 60 -9.05 -3.39 5.89
N LYS A 61 -8.51 -4.56 6.19
CA LYS A 61 -8.88 -5.84 5.58
C LYS A 61 -9.42 -6.78 6.64
N GLN A 62 -10.60 -7.32 6.40
CA GLN A 62 -11.25 -8.29 7.28
C GLN A 62 -11.61 -9.52 6.49
N THR A 63 -10.95 -10.63 6.80
CA THR A 63 -11.20 -11.93 6.21
C THR A 63 -11.87 -12.83 7.23
N LYS A 64 -12.90 -13.56 6.81
CA LYS A 64 -13.59 -14.52 7.66
C LYS A 64 -13.94 -15.77 6.86
N ALA A 65 -13.75 -16.93 7.47
CA ALA A 65 -14.20 -18.19 6.89
C ALA A 65 -15.73 -18.21 6.79
N ASN A 66 -16.27 -18.82 5.73
CA ASN A 66 -17.71 -18.97 5.49
C ASN A 66 -18.11 -20.45 5.37
N GLY A 67 -19.42 -20.75 5.37
CA GLY A 67 -19.97 -22.09 5.18
C GLY A 67 -19.35 -23.18 6.06
N ILE A 68 -19.02 -24.33 5.44
CA ILE A 68 -18.39 -25.48 6.13
C ILE A 68 -17.00 -25.11 6.67
N ALA A 69 -16.24 -24.27 5.96
CA ALA A 69 -14.93 -23.82 6.43
C ALA A 69 -15.03 -23.02 7.74
N ALA A 70 -16.07 -22.19 7.90
CA ALA A 70 -16.34 -21.47 9.15
C ALA A 70 -16.63 -22.43 10.31
N PHE A 71 -17.45 -23.44 10.09
CA PHE A 71 -17.77 -24.44 11.12
C PHE A 71 -16.53 -25.18 11.58
N LEU A 72 -15.65 -25.59 10.66
CA LEU A 72 -14.44 -26.34 10.97
C LEU A 72 -13.38 -25.49 11.67
N SER A 73 -13.09 -24.30 11.11
CA SER A 73 -11.92 -23.51 11.51
C SER A 73 -12.23 -22.33 12.45
N GLY A 74 -13.41 -21.71 12.29
CA GLY A 74 -13.72 -20.41 12.88
C GLY A 74 -12.72 -19.32 12.50
N ASP A 75 -12.05 -19.43 11.34
CA ASP A 75 -10.90 -18.61 11.01
C ASP A 75 -11.28 -17.15 10.68
N THR A 76 -10.50 -16.22 11.21
CA THR A 76 -10.66 -14.78 11.04
C THR A 76 -9.31 -14.12 10.95
N LEU A 77 -9.17 -13.14 10.06
CA LEU A 77 -7.97 -12.34 9.91
C LEU A 77 -8.37 -10.87 9.77
N THR A 78 -7.91 -10.04 10.70
CA THR A 78 -7.96 -8.59 10.59
C THR A 78 -6.57 -8.06 10.29
N GLU A 79 -6.41 -7.29 9.22
CA GLU A 79 -5.19 -6.57 8.91
C GLU A 79 -5.51 -5.09 8.73
N ARG A 80 -4.72 -4.21 9.33
CA ARG A 80 -4.97 -2.76 9.29
C ARG A 80 -3.66 -1.98 9.20
N SER A 81 -3.61 -1.03 8.27
CA SER A 81 -2.61 0.04 8.24
C SER A 81 -3.31 1.38 8.45
N SER A 82 -2.76 2.24 9.30
CA SER A 82 -3.22 3.62 9.41
C SER A 82 -2.05 4.58 9.50
N GLY A 83 -2.26 5.81 9.03
CA GLY A 83 -1.21 6.78 8.93
C GLY A 83 -1.63 8.09 8.29
N MET A 84 -0.68 8.76 7.65
CA MET A 84 -0.91 10.06 7.02
C MET A 84 -0.78 9.99 5.52
N GLN A 85 -1.65 10.72 4.82
CA GLN A 85 -1.48 11.10 3.44
C GLN A 85 -0.64 12.38 3.35
N GLN A 86 0.50 12.30 2.66
CA GLN A 86 1.40 13.40 2.37
C GLN A 86 1.57 13.52 0.85
N GLY A 87 0.75 14.37 0.24
CA GLY A 87 0.64 14.48 -1.22
C GLY A 87 0.21 13.14 -1.84
N ALA A 88 1.05 12.63 -2.73
CA ALA A 88 0.88 11.36 -3.44
C ALA A 88 1.13 10.10 -2.58
N LEU A 89 1.70 10.26 -1.38
CA LEU A 89 2.22 9.13 -0.61
C LEU A 89 1.45 8.91 0.68
N LEU A 90 1.14 7.65 0.94
CA LEU A 90 0.70 7.19 2.25
C LEU A 90 1.91 6.81 3.09
N LYS A 91 1.95 7.31 4.33
CA LYS A 91 2.97 7.00 5.33
C LYS A 91 2.34 6.32 6.52
N ALA A 92 2.68 5.06 6.71
CA ALA A 92 2.23 4.27 7.84
C ALA A 92 2.68 4.86 9.18
N ARG A 93 1.79 4.81 10.17
CA ARG A 93 2.06 5.11 11.58
C ARG A 93 1.80 3.91 12.46
N GLN A 94 0.77 3.13 12.15
CA GLN A 94 0.36 1.97 12.93
C GLN A 94 -0.02 0.82 12.01
N TYR A 95 0.36 -0.38 12.43
CA TYR A 95 -0.01 -1.63 11.77
C TYR A 95 -0.57 -2.62 12.78
N LEU A 96 -1.53 -3.41 12.32
CA LEU A 96 -2.08 -4.56 13.02
C LEU A 96 -2.28 -5.72 12.04
N HIS A 97 -1.83 -6.89 12.44
CA HIS A 97 -2.22 -8.18 11.89
C HIS A 97 -2.71 -9.06 13.04
N HIS A 98 -3.96 -9.49 12.97
CA HIS A 98 -4.58 -10.34 13.98
C HIS A 98 -5.28 -11.52 13.30
N HIS A 99 -4.65 -12.69 13.38
CA HIS A 99 -5.14 -13.95 12.84
C HIS A 99 -5.61 -14.84 13.99
N LYS A 100 -6.88 -15.22 13.99
CA LYS A 100 -7.51 -16.04 15.03
C LYS A 100 -8.32 -17.17 14.43
N ASN A 101 -8.08 -18.37 14.93
CA ASN A 101 -8.93 -19.56 14.72
C ASN A 101 -9.13 -20.31 16.05
N LYS A 102 -9.83 -21.44 16.01
CA LYS A 102 -10.10 -22.27 17.20
C LYS A 102 -8.86 -22.73 17.97
N ARG A 103 -7.67 -22.76 17.35
CA ARG A 103 -6.44 -23.32 17.94
C ARG A 103 -5.38 -22.27 18.26
N LYS A 104 -5.39 -21.13 17.59
CA LYS A 104 -4.31 -20.14 17.61
C LYS A 104 -4.88 -18.74 17.54
N ASP A 105 -4.29 -17.86 18.34
CA ASP A 105 -4.43 -16.41 18.23
C ASP A 105 -3.03 -15.83 18.00
N ARG A 106 -2.83 -15.21 16.84
CA ARG A 106 -1.55 -14.65 16.41
C ARG A 106 -1.73 -13.18 16.13
N ARG A 107 -0.94 -12.37 16.82
CA ARG A 107 -0.92 -10.93 16.67
C ARG A 107 0.49 -10.42 16.36
N ASP A 108 0.56 -9.55 15.36
CA ASP A 108 1.68 -8.64 15.11
C ASP A 108 1.10 -7.22 15.09
N GLN A 109 1.67 -6.33 15.89
CA GLN A 109 1.25 -4.94 15.92
C GLN A 109 2.47 -4.06 16.16
N PHE A 110 2.56 -2.95 15.46
CA PHE A 110 3.68 -2.03 15.64
C PHE A 110 3.31 -0.60 15.22
N SER A 111 4.15 0.33 15.63
CA SER A 111 4.11 1.71 15.20
C SER A 111 5.46 2.19 14.69
N PHE A 112 5.41 3.09 13.72
CA PHE A 112 6.56 3.91 13.33
C PHE A 112 6.63 5.08 14.32
N VAL A 113 7.52 4.97 15.31
CA VAL A 113 7.75 6.03 16.32
C VAL A 113 8.43 7.23 15.67
N THR A 114 9.32 6.94 14.72
CA THR A 114 9.89 7.90 13.77
C THR A 114 9.89 7.27 12.38
N PRO A 115 10.20 8.00 11.29
CA PRO A 115 10.33 7.41 9.95
C PRO A 115 11.38 6.29 9.84
N THR A 116 12.26 6.15 10.83
CA THR A 116 13.36 5.17 10.85
C THR A 116 13.36 4.26 12.08
N GLN A 117 12.38 4.40 12.98
CA GLN A 117 12.30 3.60 14.21
C GLN A 117 10.91 2.99 14.38
N VAL A 118 10.88 1.67 14.53
CA VAL A 118 9.67 0.88 14.72
C VAL A 118 9.68 0.27 16.11
N LYS A 119 8.54 0.29 16.81
CA LYS A 119 8.32 -0.44 18.06
C LYS A 119 7.05 -1.26 17.96
N GLY A 120 7.08 -2.49 18.43
CA GLY A 120 5.94 -3.39 18.27
C GLY A 120 5.97 -4.60 19.18
N GLN A 121 5.02 -5.48 18.95
CA GLN A 121 4.88 -6.77 19.61
C GLN A 121 4.48 -7.82 18.59
N TYR A 122 5.18 -8.96 18.60
CA TYR A 122 4.84 -10.12 17.80
C TYR A 122 4.76 -11.34 18.70
N LYS A 123 3.62 -12.04 18.68
CA LYS A 123 3.34 -13.17 19.60
C LYS A 123 3.63 -12.82 21.06
N ASN A 124 3.19 -11.63 21.49
CA ASN A 124 3.38 -11.07 22.84
C ASN A 124 4.85 -10.77 23.23
N ALA A 125 5.81 -10.95 22.33
CA ALA A 125 7.19 -10.51 22.53
C ALA A 125 7.37 -9.10 21.95
N GLY A 126 7.79 -8.15 22.80
CA GLY A 126 8.12 -6.80 22.38
C GLY A 126 9.37 -6.75 21.51
N TYR A 127 9.41 -5.83 20.55
CA TYR A 127 10.58 -5.58 19.72
C TYR A 127 10.74 -4.10 19.39
N SER A 128 11.97 -3.72 19.06
CA SER A 128 12.32 -2.43 18.49
C SER A 128 13.27 -2.66 17.32
N LEU A 129 13.10 -1.92 16.23
CA LEU A 129 13.87 -2.09 15.00
C LEU A 129 14.17 -0.73 14.38
N THR A 130 15.42 -0.53 13.97
CA THR A 130 15.80 0.58 13.09
C THR A 130 15.57 0.15 11.65
N VAL A 131 14.86 0.98 10.88
CA VAL A 131 14.52 0.71 9.49
C VAL A 131 14.90 1.91 8.60
N PRO A 132 15.20 1.70 7.31
CA PRO A 132 15.36 2.80 6.38
C PRO A 132 14.08 3.62 6.25
N ASN A 133 14.23 4.93 6.01
CA ASN A 133 13.11 5.79 5.69
C ASN A 133 12.36 5.26 4.45
N GLY A 134 11.02 5.33 4.48
CA GLY A 134 10.16 4.79 3.41
C GLY A 134 9.89 3.28 3.52
N THR A 135 10.30 2.63 4.60
CA THR A 135 9.86 1.26 4.92
C THR A 135 8.34 1.21 5.08
N LEU A 136 7.71 0.20 4.49
CA LEU A 136 6.27 -0.01 4.50
C LEU A 136 5.86 -1.03 5.57
N ASP A 137 4.59 -1.01 5.95
CA ASP A 137 3.94 -2.17 6.58
C ASP A 137 3.32 -3.09 5.51
N PRO A 138 2.98 -4.35 5.85
CA PRO A 138 2.44 -5.31 4.88
C PRO A 138 1.14 -4.91 4.20
N ALA A 139 0.24 -4.18 4.87
CA ALA A 139 -1.01 -3.75 4.26
C ALA A 139 -0.80 -2.54 3.34
N LEU A 140 0.09 -1.62 3.72
CA LEU A 140 0.47 -0.49 2.88
C LEU A 140 1.24 -0.93 1.63
N LEU A 141 1.98 -2.04 1.68
CA LEU A 141 2.64 -2.63 0.50
C LEU A 141 1.64 -2.85 -0.65
N GLU A 142 0.46 -3.39 -0.35
CA GLU A 142 -0.58 -3.67 -1.35
C GLU A 142 -1.00 -2.40 -2.10
N LEU A 143 -1.32 -1.34 -1.34
CA LEU A 143 -1.67 -0.04 -1.91
C LEU A 143 -0.53 0.57 -2.73
N ARG A 144 0.72 0.42 -2.27
CA ARG A 144 1.88 0.90 -3.01
C ARG A 144 2.09 0.14 -4.33
N ILE A 145 1.88 -1.17 -4.33
CA ILE A 145 1.95 -1.98 -5.55
C ILE A 145 0.89 -1.53 -6.56
N MET A 146 -0.34 -1.25 -6.12
CA MET A 146 -1.40 -0.74 -7.00
C MET A 146 -0.96 0.56 -7.70
N ASP A 147 -0.40 1.51 -6.94
CA ASP A 147 0.08 2.77 -7.49
C ASP A 147 1.25 2.58 -8.45
N ASP A 148 2.23 1.75 -8.07
CA ASP A 148 3.43 1.55 -8.86
C ASP A 148 3.15 0.73 -10.13
N LEU A 149 2.19 -0.18 -10.12
CA LEU A 149 1.70 -0.86 -11.32
C LEU A 149 1.07 0.14 -12.30
N LYS A 150 0.15 1.00 -11.81
CA LYS A 150 -0.49 2.03 -12.63
C LYS A 150 0.53 3.02 -13.21
N ALA A 151 1.58 3.32 -12.44
CA ALA A 151 2.64 4.25 -12.80
C ALA A 151 3.78 3.62 -13.60
N ASN A 152 3.72 2.32 -13.90
CA ASN A 152 4.79 1.59 -14.56
C ASN A 152 6.15 1.67 -13.81
N ARG A 153 6.14 1.76 -12.47
CA ARG A 153 7.35 1.87 -11.64
C ARG A 153 7.94 0.50 -11.26
N PRO A 154 9.22 0.44 -10.84
CA PRO A 154 9.83 -0.78 -10.31
C PRO A 154 9.16 -1.24 -9.00
N LEU A 155 8.92 -2.54 -8.87
CA LEU A 155 8.21 -3.13 -7.73
C LEU A 155 9.20 -3.65 -6.67
N ASN A 156 9.99 -2.72 -6.09
CA ASN A 156 11.00 -3.02 -5.08
C ASN A 156 10.65 -2.33 -3.75
N TYR A 157 10.55 -3.09 -2.67
CA TYR A 157 10.01 -2.58 -1.40
C TYR A 157 10.81 -3.06 -0.21
N ARG A 158 10.86 -2.21 0.81
CA ARG A 158 11.31 -2.58 2.16
C ARG A 158 10.10 -2.63 3.05
N VAL A 159 9.89 -3.75 3.72
CA VAL A 159 8.71 -4.00 4.54
C VAL A 159 9.15 -4.47 5.91
N THR A 160 8.58 -3.89 6.96
CA THR A 160 8.76 -4.38 8.32
C THR A 160 7.58 -5.24 8.71
N GLU A 161 7.85 -6.47 9.13
CA GLU A 161 6.85 -7.38 9.70
C GLU A 161 7.47 -8.31 10.74
N LYS A 162 6.72 -8.65 11.77
CA LYS A 162 7.10 -9.66 12.77
C LYS A 162 8.48 -9.38 13.40
N GLY A 163 8.79 -8.11 13.63
CA GLY A 163 10.06 -7.64 14.18
C GLY A 163 11.27 -7.75 13.24
N LYS A 164 11.05 -7.84 11.92
CA LYS A 164 12.11 -7.97 10.91
C LYS A 164 11.90 -7.02 9.76
N LEU A 165 13.00 -6.52 9.20
CA LEU A 165 13.03 -5.85 7.90
C LEU A 165 13.19 -6.89 6.79
N LYS A 166 12.41 -6.75 5.71
CA LYS A 166 12.47 -7.61 4.54
C LYS A 166 12.49 -6.80 3.26
N ASP A 167 13.28 -7.25 2.30
CA ASP A 167 13.26 -6.74 0.94
C ASP A 167 12.36 -7.60 0.05
N TYR A 168 11.43 -6.97 -0.65
CA TYR A 168 10.55 -7.59 -1.63
C TYR A 168 10.87 -7.06 -3.01
N ARG A 169 10.93 -7.96 -3.99
CA ARG A 169 11.06 -7.63 -5.42
C ARG A 169 10.02 -8.45 -6.18
N PHE A 170 9.10 -7.77 -6.85
CA PHE A 170 8.06 -8.42 -7.64
C PHE A 170 8.38 -8.31 -9.13
N GLN A 171 8.11 -9.40 -9.84
CA GLN A 171 8.09 -9.41 -11.30
C GLN A 171 6.65 -9.21 -11.78
N ARG A 172 6.52 -8.69 -13.00
CA ARG A 172 5.23 -8.50 -13.66
C ARG A 172 4.85 -9.72 -14.48
#